data_AF-A0A089KBG2-F1
#
_entry.id   AF-A0A089KBG2-F1
#
_cell.length_a   1.000
_cell.length_b   1.000
_cell.length_c   1.000
_cell.angle_alpha   90.00
_cell.angle_beta   90.00
_cell.angle_gamma   90.00
#
_symmetry.space_group_name_H-M   'P 1'
#
loop_
_entity.id
_entity.type
_entity.pdbx_description
1 polymer ?
#
loop_
_entity_poly.entity_id
_entity_poly.type
_entity_poly.pdbx_seq_one_letter_code
_entity_poly.pdbx_strand_id
1 'polypeptide(L)'
;MYAPVPAVKVPLFQARTSRLAEITVKVPLFQARTGGLAEITVKVPLFQARTGGLAEITVKVPLFQARTGGLAEITVKVPLL
;
A
#
# COMPACT_ATOMS: atom_id res chain seq x y z
N MET A 1 29.67 22.75 -16.74
CA MET A 1 28.84 22.93 -15.53
C MET A 1 27.67 21.96 -15.63
N TYR A 2 27.52 21.02 -14.70
CA TYR A 2 26.33 20.15 -14.66
C TYR A 2 25.21 20.88 -13.93
N ALA A 3 24.04 21.02 -14.56
CA ALA A 3 22.85 21.54 -13.88
C ALA A 3 22.38 20.49 -12.84
N PRO A 4 22.00 20.91 -11.62
CA PRO A 4 21.47 19.98 -10.64
C PRO A 4 20.16 19.36 -11.16
N VAL A 5 20.11 18.03 -11.18
CA VAL A 5 18.87 17.29 -11.47
C VAL A 5 17.81 17.67 -10.42
N PRO A 6 16.59 18.02 -10.83
CA PRO A 6 15.53 18.34 -9.88
C PRO A 6 15.21 17.11 -9.03
N ALA A 7 15.43 17.22 -7.72
CA ALA A 7 15.11 16.18 -6.76
C ALA A 7 13.64 16.32 -6.32
N VAL A 8 12.75 15.48 -6.87
CA VAL A 8 11.35 15.41 -6.43
C VAL A 8 11.25 14.52 -5.19
N LYS A 9 10.88 15.09 -4.04
CA LYS A 9 10.58 14.32 -2.83
C LYS A 9 9.11 13.88 -2.87
N VAL A 10 8.88 12.61 -3.18
CA VAL A 10 7.53 12.01 -3.11
C VAL A 10 7.31 11.43 -1.72
N PRO A 11 6.29 11.86 -0.95
CA PRO A 11 6.02 11.30 0.36
C PRO A 11 5.63 9.83 0.27
N LEU A 12 6.36 8.99 1.00
CA LEU A 12 6.14 7.56 1.16
C LEU A 12 5.67 7.29 2.59
N PHE A 13 4.58 6.55 2.74
CA PHE A 13 4.16 6.02 4.02
C PHE A 13 4.40 4.51 4.08
N GLN A 14 5.01 4.04 5.16
CA GLN A 14 5.24 2.62 5.42
C GLN A 14 4.50 2.20 6.69
N ALA A 15 3.67 1.18 6.59
CA ALA A 15 3.00 0.58 7.73
C ALA A 15 3.46 -0.87 7.91
N ARG A 16 3.85 -1.22 9.14
CA ARG A 16 4.17 -2.60 9.53
C ARG A 16 3.33 -3.02 10.72
N THR A 17 2.53 -4.07 10.57
CA THR A 17 1.66 -4.60 11.62
C THR A 17 1.88 -6.09 11.79
N SER A 18 1.77 -6.59 13.02
CA SER A 18 1.92 -8.02 13.36
C SER A 18 0.75 -8.57 14.18
N ARG A 19 -0.29 -7.76 14.39
CA ARG A 19 -1.50 -8.03 15.17
C ARG A 19 -2.70 -7.39 14.44
N LEU A 20 -3.91 -7.52 15.02
CA LEU A 20 -5.13 -6.88 14.52
C LEU A 20 -4.91 -5.37 14.32
N ALA A 21 -5.08 -4.89 13.09
CA ALA A 21 -4.85 -3.49 12.75
C ALA A 21 -5.77 -3.03 11.64
N GLU A 22 -6.30 -1.82 11.78
CA GLU A 22 -7.04 -1.11 10.75
C GLU A 22 -6.20 0.09 10.28
N ILE A 23 -5.99 0.21 8.96
CA ILE A 23 -5.14 1.26 8.39
C ILE A 23 -5.90 1.97 7.27
N THR A 24 -6.05 3.30 7.41
CA THR A 24 -6.54 4.16 6.33
C THR A 24 -5.49 5.19 5.93
N VAL A 25 -5.12 5.22 4.65
CA VAL A 25 -4.02 6.07 4.14
C VAL A 25 -4.39 6.78 2.84
N LYS A 26 -3.99 8.05 2.73
CA LYS A 26 -4.01 8.86 1.50
C LYS A 26 -2.66 9.55 1.31
N VAL A 27 -1.79 8.96 0.48
CA VAL A 27 -0.46 9.50 0.15
C VAL A 27 -0.14 9.18 -1.33
N PRO A 28 0.97 9.68 -1.89
CA PRO A 28 1.39 9.29 -3.24
C PRO A 28 1.84 7.83 -3.33
N LEU A 29 2.57 7.34 -2.34
CA LEU A 29 3.12 5.98 -2.31
C LEU A 29 2.87 5.33 -0.95
N PHE A 30 2.31 4.13 -0.93
CA PHE A 30 2.10 3.39 0.31
C PHE A 30 2.64 1.95 0.24
N GLN A 31 3.37 1.57 1.29
CA GLN A 31 3.88 0.22 1.48
C GLN A 31 3.35 -0.38 2.78
N ALA A 32 2.62 -1.49 2.69
CA ALA A 32 2.10 -2.24 3.83
C ALA A 32 2.86 -3.56 4.02
N ARG A 33 3.23 -3.88 5.26
CA ARG A 33 3.70 -5.21 5.65
C ARG A 33 2.94 -5.72 6.87
N THR A 34 2.05 -6.71 6.67
CA THR A 34 1.19 -7.23 7.73
C THR A 34 1.50 -8.69 8.06
N GLY A 35 1.44 -9.05 9.33
CA GLY A 35 1.84 -10.35 9.89
C GLY A 35 0.76 -11.03 10.75
N GLY A 36 -0.50 -10.60 10.64
CA GLY A 36 -1.64 -11.04 11.46
C GLY A 36 -2.94 -10.61 10.78
N LEU A 37 -4.05 -10.52 11.53
CA LEU A 37 -5.30 -9.94 11.04
C LEU A 37 -5.12 -8.47 10.68
N ALA A 38 -5.44 -8.04 9.47
CA ALA A 38 -5.35 -6.63 9.10
C ALA A 38 -6.42 -6.22 8.10
N GLU A 39 -7.00 -5.04 8.32
CA GLU A 39 -7.89 -4.37 7.37
C GLU A 39 -7.20 -3.10 6.88
N ILE A 40 -7.03 -2.95 5.57
CA ILE A 40 -6.30 -1.82 4.99
C ILE A 40 -7.14 -1.17 3.89
N THR A 41 -7.46 0.10 4.06
CA THR A 41 -8.11 0.92 3.04
C THR A 41 -7.19 2.05 2.55
N VAL A 42 -6.88 2.08 1.25
CA VAL A 42 -5.91 3.05 0.71
C VAL A 42 -6.39 3.71 -0.58
N LYS A 43 -6.12 5.01 -0.70
CA LYS A 43 -6.26 5.75 -1.97
C LYS A 43 -4.94 6.42 -2.30
N VAL A 44 -4.17 5.81 -3.20
CA VAL A 44 -2.81 6.24 -3.58
C VAL A 44 -2.58 6.03 -5.08
N PRO A 45 -1.68 6.76 -5.74
CA PRO A 45 -1.17 6.41 -7.06
C PRO A 45 -0.51 5.01 -7.11
N LEU A 46 0.29 4.66 -6.11
CA LEU A 46 0.99 3.37 -6.09
C LEU A 46 0.93 2.71 -4.71
N PHE A 47 0.55 1.43 -4.71
CA PHE A 47 0.42 0.62 -3.51
C PHE A 47 1.25 -0.66 -3.61
N GLN A 48 2.00 -0.97 -2.56
CA GLN A 48 2.68 -2.25 -2.39
C GLN A 48 2.29 -2.91 -1.07
N ALA A 49 1.80 -4.15 -1.09
CA ALA A 49 1.54 -4.94 0.12
C ALA A 49 2.38 -6.20 0.21
N ARG A 50 2.79 -6.54 1.44
CA ARG A 50 3.29 -7.85 1.80
C ARG A 50 2.55 -8.37 3.03
N THR A 51 1.70 -9.36 2.87
CA THR A 51 0.90 -9.91 3.97
C THR A 51 1.32 -11.34 4.30
N GLY A 52 1.33 -11.68 5.58
CA GLY A 52 1.56 -13.03 6.09
C GLY A 52 0.59 -13.26 7.26
N GLY A 53 -0.61 -13.72 6.97
CA GLY A 53 -1.72 -13.81 7.92
C GLY A 53 -3.06 -13.66 7.21
N LEU A 54 -4.13 -13.41 7.98
CA LEU A 54 -5.44 -13.04 7.45
C LEU A 54 -5.48 -11.54 7.12
N ALA A 55 -5.75 -11.14 5.89
CA ALA A 55 -5.82 -9.71 5.57
C ALA A 55 -6.94 -9.37 4.60
N GLU A 56 -7.63 -8.26 4.86
CA GLU A 56 -8.57 -7.65 3.94
C GLU A 56 -8.00 -6.30 3.47
N ILE A 57 -7.81 -6.14 2.17
CA ILE A 57 -7.16 -4.97 1.59
C ILE A 57 -8.06 -4.38 0.51
N THR A 58 -8.51 -3.15 0.72
CA THR A 58 -9.22 -2.35 -0.29
C THR A 58 -8.36 -1.19 -0.75
N VAL A 59 -8.08 -1.11 -2.05
CA VAL A 59 -7.21 -0.07 -2.61
C VAL A 59 -7.84 0.58 -3.84
N LYS A 60 -7.74 1.92 -3.93
CA LYS A 60 -8.10 2.70 -5.12
C LYS A 60 -6.84 3.31 -5.72
N VAL A 61 -6.28 2.64 -6.74
CA VAL A 61 -4.95 2.97 -7.25
C VAL A 61 -4.84 2.65 -8.75
N PRO A 62 -4.07 3.41 -9.54
CA PRO A 62 -3.69 3.01 -10.90
C PRO A 62 -2.64 1.90 -10.91
N LEU A 63 -1.75 1.81 -9.91
CA LEU A 63 -0.72 0.78 -9.84
C LEU A 63 -0.73 0.05 -8.49
N PHE A 64 -0.76 -1.28 -8.56
CA PHE A 64 -0.88 -2.17 -7.42
C PHE A 64 0.10 -3.34 -7.51
N GLN A 65 0.77 -3.66 -6.40
CA GLN A 65 1.54 -4.88 -6.23
C GLN A 65 1.25 -5.50 -4.86
N ALA A 66 0.99 -6.81 -4.80
CA ALA A 66 0.89 -7.52 -3.54
C ALA A 66 1.63 -8.85 -3.55
N ARG A 67 2.18 -9.22 -2.39
CA ARG A 67 2.71 -10.54 -2.09
C ARG A 67 2.06 -11.07 -0.82
N THR A 68 1.36 -12.18 -0.93
CA THR A 68 0.61 -12.77 0.18
C THR A 68 1.21 -14.14 0.53
N GLY A 69 1.45 -14.37 1.81
CA GLY A 69 1.92 -15.65 2.36
C GLY A 69 0.89 -16.32 3.28
N GLY A 70 -0.33 -15.81 3.33
CA GLY A 70 -1.47 -16.31 4.10
C GLY A 70 -2.79 -16.01 3.39
N LEU A 71 -3.92 -16.22 4.06
CA LEU A 71 -5.26 -15.94 3.52
C LEU A 71 -5.48 -14.43 3.39
N ALA A 72 -5.50 -13.92 2.16
CA ALA A 72 -5.72 -12.49 1.95
C ALA A 72 -6.79 -12.25 0.88
N GLU A 73 -7.75 -11.40 1.22
CA GLU A 73 -8.73 -10.87 0.30
C GLU A 73 -8.29 -9.46 -0.11
N ILE A 74 -8.19 -9.22 -1.42
CA ILE A 74 -7.68 -7.97 -1.97
C ILE A 74 -8.63 -7.46 -3.04
N THR A 75 -9.24 -6.31 -2.78
CA THR A 75 -10.05 -5.56 -3.72
C THR A 75 -9.28 -4.37 -4.27
N VAL A 76 -9.01 -4.37 -5.57
CA VAL A 76 -8.35 -3.26 -6.28
C VAL A 76 -9.36 -2.56 -7.17
N LYS A 77 -9.55 -1.26 -6.97
CA LYS A 77 -10.41 -0.40 -7.79
C LYS A 77 -9.51 0.54 -8.59
N VAL A 78 -9.37 0.28 -9.88
CA VAL A 78 -8.61 1.15 -10.80
C VAL A 78 -9.55 2.25 -11.27
N PRO A 79 -9.28 3.53 -10.99
CA PRO A 79 -10.07 4.62 -11.56
C PRO A 79 -9.84 4.63 -13.08
N LEU A 80 -10.93 4.58 -13.85
CA LEU A 80 -10.90 4.91 -15.27
C LEU A 80 -10.52 6.39 -15.38
N LEU A 81 -9.44 6.68 -16.10
CA LEU A 81 -8.98 8.05 -16.37
C LEU A 81 -10.01 8.80 -17.23
#